data_AF-A0A102M490-F1
#
_entry.id   AF-A0A102M490-F1
#
_cell.length_a   1.000
_cell.length_b   1.000
_cell.length_c   1.000
_cell.angle_alpha   90.00
_cell.angle_beta   90.00
_cell.angle_gamma   90.00
#
_symmetry.space_group_name_H-M   'P 1'
#
loop_
_entity.id
_entity.type
_entity.pdbx_description
1 polymer ?
#
loop_
_entity_poly.entity_id
_entity_poly.type
_entity_poly.pdbx_seq_one_letter_code
_entity_poly.pdbx_strand_id
1 'polypeptide(L)'
;MKISRDFGIVIRRAALVDKAIDLSAIYAEFNFSRCFDESDTMVSLGPFFGGDAADACMRSLERLGLAYIEDFFICEQYVPDWCELQAF
;
A
#
# COMPACT_ATOMS: atom_id res chain seq x y z
N MET A 1 9.26 5.39 14.04
CA MET A 1 8.34 6.37 13.38
C MET A 1 6.92 6.07 13.85
N LYS A 2 6.09 7.07 14.24
CA LYS A 2 4.69 6.82 14.63
C LYS A 2 3.89 6.47 13.38
N ILE A 3 3.31 5.27 13.35
CA ILE A 3 2.55 4.76 12.20
C ILE A 3 1.07 5.09 12.45
N SER A 4 0.38 5.66 11.45
CA SER A 4 -1.08 5.79 11.53
C SER A 4 -1.71 4.41 11.68
N ARG A 5 -2.82 4.33 12.42
CA ARG A 5 -3.58 3.08 12.64
C ARG A 5 -4.44 2.69 11.43
N ASP A 6 -4.18 3.33 10.30
CA ASP A 6 -5.01 3.30 9.12
C ASP A 6 -4.57 2.20 8.16
N PHE A 7 -5.11 2.25 6.96
CA PHE A 7 -4.95 1.25 5.91
C PHE A 7 -3.52 1.28 5.33
N GLY A 8 -3.03 0.09 5.00
CA GLY A 8 -1.82 -0.13 4.21
C GLY A 8 -2.15 -0.76 2.87
N ILE A 9 -1.25 -0.68 1.91
CA ILE A 9 -1.36 -1.36 0.61
C ILE A 9 -0.24 -2.39 0.56
N VAL A 10 -0.57 -3.63 0.24
CA VAL A 10 0.43 -4.67 -0.01
C VAL A 10 0.35 -5.02 -1.49
N ILE A 11 1.50 -5.00 -2.16
CA ILE A 11 1.62 -5.26 -3.60
C ILE A 11 2.55 -6.45 -3.82
N ARG A 12 2.13 -7.40 -4.66
CA ARG A 12 2.95 -8.51 -5.13
C ARG A 12 3.99 -8.01 -6.13
N ARG A 13 5.29 -8.17 -5.84
CA ARG A 13 6.37 -7.74 -6.74
C ARG A 13 6.30 -8.37 -8.11
N ALA A 14 5.95 -9.66 -8.17
CA ALA A 14 5.78 -10.35 -9.43
C ALA A 14 4.71 -9.67 -10.32
N ALA A 15 3.64 -9.11 -9.74
CA ALA A 15 2.64 -8.38 -10.52
C ALA A 15 3.21 -7.14 -11.21
N LEU A 16 4.11 -6.41 -10.53
CA LEU A 16 4.78 -5.25 -11.11
C LEU A 16 5.65 -5.65 -12.30
N VAL A 17 6.36 -6.77 -12.20
CA VAL A 17 7.17 -7.32 -13.29
C VAL A 17 6.29 -7.83 -14.43
N ASP A 18 5.29 -8.65 -14.13
CA ASP A 18 4.38 -9.29 -15.10
C ASP A 18 3.64 -8.24 -15.94
N LYS A 19 3.30 -7.10 -15.32
CA LYS A 19 2.53 -6.00 -15.94
C LYS A 19 3.40 -4.84 -16.40
N ALA A 20 4.73 -4.94 -16.27
CA ALA A 20 5.69 -3.88 -16.59
C ALA A 20 5.35 -2.53 -15.92
N ILE A 21 4.90 -2.57 -14.67
CA ILE A 21 4.57 -1.40 -13.85
C ILE A 21 5.78 -1.06 -13.00
N ASP A 22 6.32 0.15 -13.18
CA ASP A 22 7.40 0.66 -12.34
C ASP A 22 6.85 1.07 -10.98
N LEU A 23 7.50 0.61 -9.90
CA LEU A 23 7.13 0.97 -8.53
C LEU A 23 7.19 2.48 -8.29
N SER A 24 8.06 3.21 -9.00
CA SER A 24 8.13 4.67 -8.96
C SER A 24 6.85 5.35 -9.48
N ALA A 25 6.09 4.73 -10.38
CA ALA A 25 4.80 5.25 -10.82
C ALA A 25 3.78 5.22 -9.67
N ILE A 26 3.84 4.18 -8.83
CA ILE A 26 3.01 4.05 -7.63
C ILE A 26 3.44 5.08 -6.58
N TYR A 27 4.75 5.25 -6.39
CA TYR A 27 5.26 6.31 -5.51
C TYR A 27 4.82 7.70 -5.95
N ALA A 28 4.84 8.00 -7.24
CA ALA A 28 4.40 9.28 -7.78
C ALA A 28 2.89 9.50 -7.58
N GLU A 29 2.07 8.49 -7.86
CA GLU A 29 0.60 8.55 -7.72
C GLU A 29 0.16 8.86 -6.28
N PHE A 30 0.87 8.31 -5.29
CA PHE A 30 0.54 8.51 -3.87
C PHE A 30 1.48 9.48 -3.14
N ASN A 31 2.37 10.15 -3.86
CA ASN A 31 3.38 11.06 -3.31
C ASN A 31 4.23 10.41 -2.19
N PHE A 32 4.59 9.14 -2.35
CA PHE A 32 5.49 8.43 -1.46
C PHE A 32 6.95 8.67 -1.86
N SER A 33 7.80 8.89 -0.86
CA SER A 33 9.25 8.96 -1.08
C SER A 33 9.91 7.57 -1.07
N ARG A 34 9.27 6.59 -0.41
CA ARG A 34 9.69 5.18 -0.32
C ARG A 34 8.53 4.30 0.11
N CYS A 35 8.66 2.99 -0.07
CA CYS A 35 7.77 2.02 0.57
C CYS A 35 7.89 2.04 2.09
N PHE A 36 6.86 1.51 2.76
CA PHE A 36 6.87 1.32 4.21
C PHE A 36 7.82 0.20 4.61
N ASP A 37 7.70 -0.94 3.92
CA ASP A 37 8.58 -2.11 4.10
C ASP A 37 8.56 -2.96 2.83
N GLU A 38 9.55 -3.83 2.66
CA GLU A 38 9.66 -4.70 1.49
C GLU A 38 10.32 -6.04 1.79
N SER A 39 9.90 -7.06 1.05
CA SER A 39 10.55 -8.37 0.97
C SER A 39 10.86 -8.73 -0.48
N ASP A 40 11.43 -9.91 -0.71
CA ASP A 40 11.70 -10.43 -2.06
C ASP A 40 10.41 -10.62 -2.90
N THR A 41 9.25 -10.75 -2.25
CA THR A 41 7.98 -11.07 -2.93
C THR A 41 6.94 -9.97 -2.82
N MET A 42 7.03 -9.10 -1.81
CA MET A 42 6.00 -8.11 -1.50
C MET A 42 6.60 -6.73 -1.25
N VAL A 43 5.82 -5.71 -1.57
CA VAL A 43 6.07 -4.32 -1.16
C VAL A 43 4.88 -3.86 -0.34
N SER A 44 5.15 -3.33 0.85
CA SER A 44 4.16 -2.69 1.71
C SER A 44 4.28 -1.17 1.57
N LEU A 45 3.17 -0.51 1.31
CA LEU A 45 3.05 0.94 1.27
C LEU A 45 2.12 1.38 2.40
N GLY A 46 2.53 2.40 3.15
CA GLY A 46 1.70 2.92 4.22
C GLY A 46 2.43 3.90 5.14
N PRO A 47 1.74 4.41 6.16
CA PRO A 47 0.28 4.34 6.32
C PRO A 47 -0.38 5.59 5.74
N PHE A 48 -1.44 5.42 4.95
CA PHE A 48 -2.33 6.51 4.58
C PHE A 48 -3.78 6.03 4.47
N PHE A 49 -4.68 6.98 4.69
CA PHE A 49 -6.10 7.01 4.34
C PHE A 49 -7.05 6.55 5.44
N GLY A 50 -7.95 7.43 5.92
CA GLY A 50 -9.20 6.97 6.54
C GLY A 50 -10.07 6.25 5.50
N GLY A 51 -11.08 5.50 5.93
CA GLY A 51 -11.85 4.56 5.09
C GLY A 51 -12.30 5.11 3.73
N ASP A 52 -12.71 6.38 3.65
CA ASP A 52 -13.15 7.01 2.39
C ASP A 52 -12.07 7.11 1.30
N ALA A 53 -10.80 7.09 1.68
CA ALA A 53 -9.67 7.18 0.74
C ALA A 53 -9.12 5.79 0.32
N ALA A 54 -9.60 4.70 0.92
CA ALA A 54 -9.27 3.33 0.50
C ALA A 54 -9.85 3.03 -0.91
N ASP A 55 -11.11 3.40 -1.17
CA ASP A 55 -11.74 3.22 -2.47
C ASP A 55 -11.07 4.03 -3.58
N ALA A 56 -10.68 5.27 -3.28
CA ALA A 56 -9.96 6.13 -4.22
C ALA A 56 -8.58 5.55 -4.56
N CYS A 57 -7.89 5.01 -3.54
CA CYS A 57 -6.62 4.30 -3.70
C CYS A 57 -6.78 3.05 -4.56
N MET A 58 -7.78 2.21 -4.29
CA MET A 58 -8.06 1.02 -5.07
C MET A 58 -8.25 1.37 -6.55
N ARG A 59 -9.14 2.32 -6.85
CA ARG A 59 -9.39 2.77 -8.24
C ARG A 59 -8.16 3.36 -8.92
N SER A 60 -7.24 3.94 -8.16
CA SER A 60 -6.00 4.50 -8.68
C SER A 60 -5.03 3.40 -9.10
N LEU A 61 -4.82 2.40 -8.25
CA LEU A 61 -3.99 1.23 -8.57
C LEU A 61 -4.57 0.41 -9.73
N GLU A 62 -5.90 0.30 -9.81
CA GLU A 62 -6.59 -0.32 -10.95
C GLU A 62 -6.35 0.43 -12.26
N ARG A 63 -6.31 1.78 -12.22
CA ARG A 63 -5.97 2.60 -13.39
C ARG A 63 -4.53 2.43 -13.85
N LEU A 64 -3.62 2.06 -12.93
CA LEU A 64 -2.24 1.68 -13.26
C LEU A 64 -2.14 0.26 -13.82
N GLY A 65 -3.24 -0.51 -13.83
CA GLY A 65 -3.32 -1.85 -14.39
C GLY A 65 -3.21 -2.98 -13.35
N LEU A 66 -3.13 -2.66 -12.06
CA LEU A 66 -3.11 -3.66 -10.98
C LEU A 66 -4.53 -4.16 -10.68
N ALA A 67 -4.68 -5.46 -10.42
CA ALA A 67 -5.95 -6.05 -10.02
C ALA A 67 -6.02 -6.21 -8.50
N TYR A 68 -7.13 -5.77 -7.91
CA TYR A 68 -7.38 -5.99 -6.49
C TYR A 68 -7.43 -7.49 -6.17
N ILE A 69 -6.93 -7.88 -5.00
CA ILE A 69 -6.68 -9.24 -4.50
C ILE A 69 -5.56 -9.99 -5.22
N GLU A 70 -5.51 -9.97 -6.56
CA GLU A 70 -4.51 -10.74 -7.33
C GLU A 70 -3.11 -10.10 -7.31
N ASP A 71 -3.05 -8.77 -7.40
CA ASP A 71 -1.79 -8.03 -7.47
C ASP A 71 -1.53 -7.16 -6.26
N PHE A 72 -2.60 -6.65 -5.65
CA PHE A 72 -2.51 -5.89 -4.43
C PHE A 72 -3.75 -6.10 -3.57
N PHE A 73 -3.60 -5.85 -2.27
CA PHE A 73 -4.75 -5.74 -1.38
C PHE A 73 -4.53 -4.61 -0.39
N ILE A 74 -5.65 -4.08 0.12
CA ILE A 74 -5.65 -3.08 1.17
C ILE A 74 -5.68 -3.85 2.50
N CYS A 75 -4.66 -3.65 3.32
CA CYS A 75 -4.56 -4.21 4.65
C CYS A 75 -5.17 -3.21 5.63
N GLU A 76 -6.29 -3.59 6.22
CA GLU A 76 -6.90 -2.87 7.34
C GLU A 76 -6.56 -3.60 8.64
N GLN A 77 -6.11 -2.86 9.65
CA GLN A 77 -5.87 -3.39 10.98
C GLN A 77 -6.65 -2.58 12.01
N TYR A 78 -7.46 -3.28 12.80
CA TYR A 78 -8.01 -2.68 14.01
C TYR A 78 -6.93 -2.63 15.10
N VAL A 79 -6.66 -1.43 15.60
CA VAL A 79 -5.73 -1.19 16.70
C VAL A 79 -6.48 -0.49 17.83
N PRO A 80 -6.59 -1.10 19.04
CA PRO A 80 -7.23 -0.46 20.18
C PRO A 80 -6.63 0.90 20.51
N ASP A 81 -7.44 1.82 21.04
CA ASP A 81 -7.04 3.22 21.24
C ASP A 81 -5.84 3.41 22.17
N TRP A 82 -5.59 2.45 23.06
CA TRP A 82 -4.48 2.44 24.01
C TRP A 82 -3.19 1.83 23.44
N CYS A 83 -3.20 1.31 22.20
CA CYS A 83 -2.04 0.75 21.53
C CYS A 83 -1.35 1.78 20.62
N GLU A 84 -0.01 1.74 20.59
CA GLU A 84 0.82 2.48 19.65
C GLU A 84 1.56 1.53 18.71
N LEU A 85 1.53 1.80 17.41
CA LEU A 85 2.30 1.08 16.39
C LEU A 85 3.63 1.81 16.12
N GLN A 86 4.72 1.07 16.13
CA GLN A 86 6.07 1.56 15.86
C GLN A 86 6.75 0.67 14.81
N ALA A 87 7.39 1.29 13.81
CA ALA A 87 8.37 0.63 12.93
C ALA A 87 9.78 0.86 13.50
N PHE A 88 10.59 -0.21 13.50
CA PHE A 88 11.98 -0.24 13.94
C PHE A 88 12.93 -0.16 12.74
#